data_AF-A0A9D2G046-F1
#
_entry.id   AF-A0A9D2G046-F1
#
_cell.length_a   1.000
_cell.length_b   1.000
_cell.length_c   1.000
_cell.angle_alpha   90.00
_cell.angle_beta   90.00
_cell.angle_gamma   90.00
#
_symmetry.space_group_name_H-M   'P 1'
#
loop_
_entity.id
_entity.type
_entity.pdbx_description
1 polymer ?
#
loop_
_entity_poly.entity_id
_entity_poly.type
_entity_poly.pdbx_seq_one_letter_code
_entity_poly.pdbx_strand_id
1 'polypeptide(L)'
;MEQEFELIAKTFMGLEPVLAKELTQLGANNVQIGRRMVSFTGDKEMMYRANFQLRTAIRILKPICHFKARSAEDVYDKVQAVEWDKILSEKNTFSVDSVVYSEEFRNSRFVTYKVKDAIVDWFREKTGVRPNISVSNPDIRLNIHIAEDKATLSLDSSGESLHRRGYRQESVSAPLNEVLAAGMILMTGWSGETDFIDPMCGSGTLPIEAALIARNISPGVFRKEFAFEKWNDFDKDLLDRIYNDDSLEKEFNHHVYGYDVDMKSVNTALFNVRAAGLTQDITIEQQDFKDFKKPENKSIIVMNPPYGERISTPNLLGTYKMIGERLKHEFSGNDAWILSYREECFEQIGLKPSIKIPLYNGSLECEFRKYALFDGRMRDFRAEGGIVKTEEEKEEMAQKHRFKKNREFKRRIEENEENENADIRSFTFHKHELDRPKRKDWNDSRKREWNTRDHDSKDKEWTRDRTWNHFGRNEDRDARRKDYGTRSREGYGNRGYDRRRYDKQDKRGNYASKYKNRYDDEAE
;
A
#
# COMPACT_ATOMS: atom_id res chain seq x y z
N MET A 1 14.66 32.84 -11.92
CA MET A 1 14.36 32.16 -10.64
C MET A 1 13.12 31.35 -10.88
N GLU A 2 13.22 30.02 -10.82
CA GLU A 2 12.03 29.18 -10.87
C GLU A 2 11.15 29.51 -9.68
N GLN A 3 9.83 29.52 -9.90
CA GLN A 3 8.87 29.89 -8.87
C GLN A 3 8.80 28.74 -7.86
N GLU A 4 9.33 28.98 -6.67
CA GLU A 4 9.21 28.05 -5.55
C GLU A 4 7.75 28.02 -5.03
N PHE A 5 7.25 26.83 -4.70
CA PHE A 5 5.91 26.65 -4.16
C PHE A 5 5.90 25.60 -3.03
N GLU A 6 4.84 25.63 -2.24
CA GLU A 6 4.60 24.66 -1.17
C GLU A 6 4.25 23.28 -1.74
N LEU A 7 4.74 22.25 -1.08
CA LEU A 7 4.46 20.84 -1.34
C LEU A 7 4.20 20.11 -0.02
N ILE A 8 3.34 19.10 -0.07
CA ILE A 8 3.01 18.24 1.07
C ILE A 8 3.22 16.79 0.66
N ALA A 9 4.17 16.12 1.28
CA ALA A 9 4.36 14.67 1.15
C ALA A 9 3.60 13.94 2.26
N LYS A 10 2.62 13.12 1.91
CA LYS A 10 1.88 12.26 2.84
C LYS A 10 2.70 10.99 3.13
N THR A 11 2.66 10.48 4.35
CA THR A 11 3.32 9.22 4.75
C THR A 11 2.56 8.50 5.87
N PHE A 12 3.03 7.32 6.28
CA PHE A 12 2.50 6.62 7.43
C PHE A 12 2.94 7.26 8.75
N MET A 13 2.12 7.08 9.77
CA MET A 13 2.48 7.54 11.11
C MET A 13 3.72 6.82 11.62
N GLY A 14 4.69 7.58 12.12
CA GLY A 14 6.01 7.12 12.54
C GLY A 14 7.10 7.28 11.48
N LEU A 15 6.75 7.38 10.19
CA LEU A 15 7.71 7.55 9.10
C LEU A 15 8.03 9.01 8.78
N GLU A 16 7.36 9.98 9.41
CA GLU A 16 7.53 11.40 9.10
C GLU A 16 8.99 11.89 9.28
N PRO A 17 9.74 11.47 10.33
CA PRO A 17 11.16 11.82 10.44
C PRO A 17 12.03 11.23 9.32
N VAL A 18 11.72 10.01 8.88
CA VAL A 18 12.45 9.34 7.78
C VAL A 18 12.21 10.07 6.46
N LEU A 19 10.96 10.40 6.18
CA LEU A 19 10.57 11.17 5.00
C LEU A 19 11.21 12.57 4.99
N ALA A 20 11.26 13.25 6.15
CA ALA A 20 11.91 14.55 6.26
C ALA A 20 13.42 14.47 5.96
N LYS A 21 14.09 13.39 6.39
CA LYS A 21 15.49 13.13 6.05
C LYS A 21 15.68 12.89 4.56
N GLU A 22 14.83 12.09 3.91
CA GLU A 22 14.86 11.89 2.46
C GLU A 22 14.67 13.23 1.70
N LEU A 23 13.67 14.03 2.09
CA LEU A 23 13.41 15.34 1.48
C LEU A 23 14.61 16.29 1.62
N THR A 24 15.22 16.34 2.80
CA THR A 24 16.41 17.16 3.05
C THR A 24 17.59 16.71 2.18
N GLN A 25 17.78 15.40 2.03
CA GLN A 25 18.82 14.83 1.16
C GLN A 25 18.59 15.12 -0.33
N LEU A 26 17.34 15.22 -0.76
CA LEU A 26 16.99 15.65 -2.12
C LEU A 26 17.13 17.16 -2.36
N GLY A 27 17.41 17.94 -1.32
CA GLY A 27 17.59 19.40 -1.42
C GLY A 27 16.30 20.20 -1.25
N ALA A 28 15.26 19.63 -0.63
CA ALA A 28 14.04 20.37 -0.33
C ALA A 28 14.27 21.48 0.72
N ASN A 29 13.60 22.61 0.55
CA ASN A 29 13.65 23.74 1.48
C ASN A 29 12.52 23.67 2.51
N ASN A 30 12.67 24.38 3.63
CA ASN A 30 11.61 24.57 4.64
C ASN A 30 10.91 23.29 5.10
N VAL A 31 11.67 22.20 5.26
CA VAL A 31 11.13 20.88 5.64
C VAL A 31 10.54 20.93 7.05
N GLN A 32 9.24 20.67 7.16
CA GLN A 32 8.49 20.69 8.42
C GLN A 32 7.70 19.40 8.60
N ILE A 33 8.02 18.69 9.68
CA ILE A 33 7.31 17.48 10.09
C ILE A 33 5.96 17.86 10.70
N GLY A 34 4.90 17.20 10.27
CA GLY A 34 3.60 17.21 10.94
C GLY A 34 3.07 15.79 11.07
N ARG A 35 1.76 15.64 11.30
CA ARG A 35 1.15 14.32 11.52
C ARG A 35 0.89 13.63 10.18
N ARG A 36 1.49 12.45 9.95
CA ARG A 36 1.38 11.65 8.73
C ARG A 36 1.76 12.42 7.45
N MET A 37 2.54 13.48 7.58
CA MET A 37 2.97 14.31 6.45
C MET A 37 4.23 15.12 6.77
N VAL A 38 4.89 15.55 5.71
CA VAL A 38 5.99 16.52 5.75
C VAL A 38 5.68 17.60 4.72
N SER A 39 5.63 18.86 5.15
CA SER A 39 5.54 20.00 4.25
C SER A 39 6.94 20.52 3.92
N PHE A 40 7.11 21.01 2.72
CA PHE A 40 8.38 21.54 2.23
C PHE A 40 8.12 22.51 1.08
N THR A 41 9.14 23.27 0.69
CA THR A 41 9.09 24.14 -0.48
C THR A 41 10.10 23.66 -1.52
N GLY A 42 9.75 23.86 -2.79
CA GLY A 42 10.58 23.47 -3.91
C GLY A 42 10.02 24.00 -5.23
N ASP A 43 10.82 23.87 -6.27
CA ASP A 43 10.42 24.18 -7.64
C ASP A 43 9.78 22.96 -8.34
N LYS A 44 9.61 23.06 -9.65
CA LYS A 44 9.04 21.99 -10.48
C LYS A 44 9.93 20.76 -10.50
N GLU A 45 11.25 20.93 -10.57
CA GLU A 45 12.21 19.82 -10.53
C GLU A 45 12.10 19.07 -9.21
N MET A 46 12.04 19.78 -8.08
CA MET A 46 11.86 19.18 -6.76
C MET A 46 10.56 18.38 -6.65
N MET A 47 9.45 18.88 -7.22
CA MET A 47 8.19 18.11 -7.25
C MET A 47 8.32 16.81 -8.06
N TYR A 48 9.00 16.85 -9.20
CA TYR A 48 9.22 15.65 -10.04
C TYR A 48 10.14 14.66 -9.35
N ARG A 49 11.26 15.13 -8.79
CA ARG A 49 12.19 14.33 -7.97
C ARG A 49 11.52 13.73 -6.75
N ALA A 50 10.68 14.48 -6.04
CA ALA A 50 9.94 13.96 -4.90
C ALA A 50 9.03 12.77 -5.28
N ASN A 51 8.33 12.85 -6.42
CA ASN A 51 7.53 11.73 -6.91
C ASN A 51 8.36 10.53 -7.39
N PHE A 52 9.52 10.81 -7.97
CA PHE A 52 10.36 9.78 -8.60
C PHE A 52 11.28 9.05 -7.60
N GLN A 53 11.81 9.76 -6.61
CA GLN A 53 12.93 9.30 -5.78
C GLN A 53 12.54 8.95 -4.34
N LEU A 54 11.48 9.55 -3.78
CA LEU A 54 11.10 9.28 -2.38
C LEU A 54 10.57 7.86 -2.19
N ARG A 55 11.09 7.17 -1.18
CA ARG A 55 10.70 5.78 -0.86
C ARG A 55 9.60 5.73 0.18
N THR A 56 9.61 6.69 1.11
CA THR A 56 8.68 6.72 2.25
C THR A 56 7.49 7.67 2.07
N ALA A 57 7.31 8.27 0.88
CA ALA A 57 6.12 9.05 0.56
C ALA A 57 5.00 8.17 -0.02
N ILE A 58 3.75 8.50 0.30
CA ILE A 58 2.53 7.86 -0.21
C ILE A 58 1.96 8.66 -1.38
N ARG A 59 2.00 10.00 -1.29
CA ARG A 59 1.54 10.97 -2.30
C ARG A 59 2.26 12.31 -2.09
N ILE A 60 2.47 13.04 -3.18
CA ILE A 60 2.99 14.42 -3.20
C ILE A 60 1.88 15.35 -3.68
N LEU A 61 1.47 16.26 -2.81
CA LEU A 61 0.39 17.21 -3.05
C LEU A 61 0.97 18.61 -3.23
N LYS A 62 0.43 19.37 -4.18
CA LYS A 62 0.73 20.79 -4.41
C LYS A 62 -0.48 21.63 -3.99
N PRO A 63 -0.48 22.27 -2.81
CA PRO A 63 -1.55 23.16 -2.39
C PRO A 63 -1.83 24.26 -3.42
N ILE A 64 -3.12 24.50 -3.66
CA ILE A 64 -3.63 25.53 -4.57
C ILE A 64 -4.23 26.68 -3.77
N CYS A 65 -4.98 26.35 -2.71
CA CYS A 65 -5.54 27.33 -1.81
C CYS A 65 -5.65 26.80 -0.38
N HIS A 66 -5.43 27.71 0.56
CA HIS A 66 -5.67 27.53 1.98
C HIS A 66 -6.78 28.47 2.40
N PHE A 67 -7.79 27.96 3.09
CA PHE A 67 -8.91 28.77 3.54
C PHE A 67 -9.50 28.22 4.83
N LYS A 68 -10.31 29.05 5.50
CA LYS A 68 -11.15 28.58 6.59
C LYS A 68 -12.53 28.28 6.07
N ALA A 69 -13.10 27.17 6.52
CA ALA A 69 -14.46 26.79 6.22
C ALA A 69 -15.12 26.27 7.49
N ARG A 70 -16.28 26.84 7.83
CA ARG A 70 -17.16 26.41 8.93
C ARG A 70 -18.46 25.83 8.42
N SER A 71 -18.75 26.03 7.13
CA SER A 71 -19.91 25.47 6.46
C SER A 71 -19.51 24.89 5.10
N ALA A 72 -20.37 24.03 4.56
CA ALA A 72 -20.20 23.51 3.20
C ALA A 72 -20.37 24.59 2.12
N GLU A 73 -21.06 25.68 2.46
CA GLU A 73 -21.17 26.85 1.57
C GLU A 73 -19.84 27.60 1.53
N ASP A 74 -19.16 27.75 2.66
CA ASP A 74 -17.82 28.35 2.70
C ASP A 74 -16.84 27.56 1.81
N VAL A 75 -16.94 26.22 1.82
CA VAL A 75 -16.14 25.37 0.92
C VAL A 75 -16.50 25.66 -0.54
N TYR A 76 -17.80 25.70 -0.87
CA TYR A 76 -18.26 25.97 -2.22
C TYR A 76 -17.74 27.32 -2.74
N ASP A 77 -17.98 28.40 -1.98
CA ASP A 77 -17.59 29.77 -2.35
C ASP A 77 -16.08 29.90 -2.54
N LYS A 78 -15.28 29.30 -1.64
CA LYS A 78 -13.82 29.37 -1.71
C LYS A 78 -13.25 28.55 -2.86
N VAL A 79 -13.88 27.42 -3.19
CA VAL A 79 -13.49 26.56 -4.33
C VAL A 79 -13.90 27.21 -5.65
N GLN A 80 -15.09 27.82 -5.72
CA GLN A 80 -15.56 28.54 -6.91
C GLN A 80 -14.68 29.77 -7.21
N ALA A 81 -14.09 30.41 -6.19
CA ALA A 81 -13.19 31.55 -6.39
C ALA A 81 -11.82 31.20 -7.01
N VAL A 82 -11.47 29.92 -7.15
CA VAL A 82 -10.19 29.49 -7.75
C VAL A 82 -10.20 29.74 -9.27
N GLU A 83 -9.07 30.19 -9.80
CA GLU A 83 -8.86 30.38 -11.24
C GLU A 83 -8.63 29.03 -11.95
N TRP A 84 -9.73 28.30 -12.17
CA TRP A 84 -9.70 26.93 -12.68
C TRP A 84 -9.18 26.79 -14.12
N ASP A 85 -9.25 27.83 -14.95
CA ASP A 85 -8.68 27.85 -16.31
C ASP A 85 -7.17 27.66 -16.33
N LYS A 86 -6.47 28.01 -15.25
CA LYS A 86 -5.02 27.77 -15.12
C LYS A 86 -4.68 26.31 -14.83
N ILE A 87 -5.65 25.52 -14.37
CA ILE A 87 -5.44 24.19 -13.77
C ILE A 87 -6.11 23.09 -14.60
N LEU A 88 -7.32 23.35 -15.09
CA LEU A 88 -8.22 22.43 -15.76
C LEU A 88 -8.69 23.06 -17.08
N SER A 89 -8.87 22.23 -18.10
CA SER A 89 -9.62 22.58 -19.29
C SER A 89 -10.93 21.79 -19.35
N GLU A 90 -11.88 22.25 -20.15
CA GLU A 90 -13.17 21.56 -20.38
C GLU A 90 -13.02 20.14 -20.93
N LYS A 91 -11.89 19.86 -21.58
CA LYS A 91 -11.58 18.54 -22.15
C LYS A 91 -11.03 17.57 -21.11
N ASN A 92 -10.48 18.08 -20.01
CA ASN A 92 -9.93 17.25 -18.96
C ASN A 92 -11.03 16.63 -18.12
N THR A 93 -10.76 15.42 -17.65
CA THR A 93 -11.53 14.77 -16.60
C THR A 93 -10.89 15.01 -15.25
N PHE A 94 -11.69 15.15 -14.19
CA PHE A 94 -11.15 15.32 -12.85
C PHE A 94 -11.81 14.41 -11.80
N SER A 95 -11.11 14.20 -10.70
CA SER A 95 -11.64 13.60 -9.47
C SER A 95 -11.29 14.44 -8.26
N VAL A 96 -12.08 14.28 -7.20
CA VAL A 96 -11.84 14.91 -5.90
C VAL A 96 -11.87 13.82 -4.85
N ASP A 97 -10.81 13.76 -4.05
CA ASP A 97 -10.69 12.93 -2.86
C ASP A 97 -10.69 13.87 -1.63
N SER A 98 -11.39 13.50 -0.57
CA SER A 98 -11.49 14.33 0.63
C SER A 98 -11.05 13.57 1.88
N VAL A 99 -10.34 14.29 2.76
CA VAL A 99 -9.95 13.81 4.09
C VAL A 99 -10.41 14.85 5.09
N VAL A 100 -11.24 14.44 6.03
CA VAL A 100 -11.96 15.36 6.90
C VAL A 100 -11.83 14.93 8.35
N TYR A 101 -11.32 15.84 9.17
CA TYR A 101 -11.23 15.75 10.62
C TYR A 101 -11.85 17.02 11.21
N SER A 102 -13.16 17.02 11.40
CA SER A 102 -13.90 18.20 11.89
C SER A 102 -15.20 17.78 12.57
N GLU A 103 -15.63 18.52 13.60
CA GLU A 103 -16.92 18.29 14.25
C GLU A 103 -18.10 18.73 13.36
N GLU A 104 -17.87 19.74 12.52
CA GLU A 104 -18.86 20.30 11.59
C GLU A 104 -19.00 19.44 10.33
N PHE A 105 -17.87 19.08 9.71
CA PHE A 105 -17.87 18.24 8.51
C PHE A 105 -17.80 16.76 8.88
N ARG A 106 -18.95 16.15 9.15
CA ARG A 106 -19.01 14.72 9.56
C ARG A 106 -18.94 13.72 8.40
N ASN A 107 -19.09 14.17 7.16
CA ASN A 107 -19.13 13.30 5.98
C ASN A 107 -18.19 13.80 4.89
N SER A 108 -17.09 13.09 4.67
CA SER A 108 -16.09 13.38 3.64
C SER A 108 -16.69 13.38 2.23
N ARG A 109 -17.60 12.45 1.92
CA ARG A 109 -18.27 12.39 0.60
C ARG A 109 -19.08 13.64 0.30
N PHE A 110 -19.70 14.23 1.32
CA PHE A 110 -20.45 15.47 1.15
C PHE A 110 -19.54 16.64 0.74
N VAL A 111 -18.38 16.77 1.39
CA VAL A 111 -17.35 17.75 1.01
C VAL A 111 -16.88 17.50 -0.41
N THR A 112 -16.63 16.24 -0.79
CA THR A 112 -16.26 15.87 -2.16
C THR A 112 -17.29 16.33 -3.19
N TYR A 113 -18.58 16.15 -2.92
CA TYR A 113 -19.64 16.59 -3.83
C TYR A 113 -19.66 18.12 -3.95
N LYS A 114 -19.54 18.83 -2.83
CA LYS A 114 -19.52 20.30 -2.84
C LYS A 114 -18.36 20.89 -3.62
N VAL A 115 -17.16 20.33 -3.50
CA VAL A 115 -16.01 20.73 -4.31
C VAL A 115 -16.26 20.44 -5.79
N LYS A 116 -16.83 19.28 -6.13
CA LYS A 116 -17.16 18.94 -7.53
C LYS A 116 -18.18 19.89 -8.13
N ASP A 117 -19.22 20.24 -7.38
CA ASP A 117 -20.28 21.15 -7.81
C ASP A 117 -19.69 22.54 -8.06
N ALA A 118 -18.89 23.08 -7.13
CA ALA A 118 -18.24 24.38 -7.28
C ALA A 118 -17.36 24.47 -8.53
N ILE A 119 -16.60 23.42 -8.85
CA ILE A 119 -15.77 23.36 -10.06
C ILE A 119 -16.65 23.31 -11.31
N VAL A 120 -17.66 22.44 -11.32
CA VAL A 120 -18.56 22.27 -12.47
C VAL A 120 -19.31 23.57 -12.77
N ASP A 121 -19.81 24.24 -11.73
CA ASP A 121 -20.58 25.48 -11.87
C ASP A 121 -19.69 26.63 -12.33
N TRP A 122 -18.45 26.72 -11.85
CA TRP A 122 -17.48 27.68 -12.37
C TRP A 122 -17.28 27.56 -13.88
N PHE A 123 -17.09 26.34 -14.40
CA PHE A 123 -16.94 26.12 -15.85
C PHE A 123 -18.23 26.42 -16.61
N ARG A 124 -19.39 26.01 -16.08
CA ARG A 124 -20.68 26.33 -16.68
C ARG A 124 -20.92 27.83 -16.79
N GLU A 125 -20.58 28.59 -15.75
CA GLU A 125 -20.74 30.05 -15.72
C GLU A 125 -19.79 30.76 -16.67
N LYS A 126 -18.53 30.29 -16.77
CA LYS A 126 -17.50 30.95 -17.59
C LYS A 126 -17.53 30.55 -19.06
N THR A 127 -17.86 29.31 -19.37
CA THR A 127 -17.72 28.78 -20.74
C THR A 127 -18.98 28.10 -21.27
N GLY A 128 -19.98 27.88 -20.42
CA GLY A 128 -21.23 27.18 -20.79
C GLY A 128 -21.09 25.66 -20.88
N VAL A 129 -19.90 25.11 -20.65
CA VAL A 129 -19.61 23.68 -20.79
C VAL A 129 -19.37 23.05 -19.41
N ARG A 130 -19.90 21.84 -19.20
CA ARG A 130 -19.63 21.05 -17.99
C ARG A 130 -18.41 20.14 -18.21
N PRO A 131 -17.36 20.22 -17.37
CA PRO A 131 -16.25 19.28 -17.43
C PRO A 131 -16.69 17.87 -16.99
N ASN A 132 -15.99 16.86 -17.51
CA ASN A 132 -16.29 15.46 -17.20
C ASN A 132 -15.62 15.01 -15.88
N ILE A 133 -16.26 14.10 -15.16
CA ILE A 133 -15.74 13.54 -13.91
C ILE A 133 -15.39 12.06 -14.14
N SER A 134 -14.15 11.68 -13.84
CA SER A 134 -13.66 10.30 -13.97
C SER A 134 -13.03 9.84 -12.66
N VAL A 135 -13.55 8.77 -12.06
CA VAL A 135 -13.06 8.26 -10.76
C VAL A 135 -11.94 7.23 -10.92
N SER A 136 -11.89 6.55 -12.07
CA SER A 136 -10.91 5.48 -12.35
C SER A 136 -9.59 6.06 -12.87
N ASN A 137 -9.65 6.87 -13.93
CA ASN A 137 -8.48 7.48 -14.56
C ASN A 137 -8.76 8.95 -14.92
N PRO A 138 -8.81 9.85 -13.92
CA PRO A 138 -8.88 11.29 -14.17
C PRO A 138 -7.58 11.83 -14.77
N ASP A 139 -7.70 12.94 -15.48
CA ASP A 139 -6.56 13.74 -15.92
C ASP A 139 -6.01 14.57 -14.76
N ILE A 140 -6.90 15.16 -13.94
CA ILE A 140 -6.54 15.92 -12.75
C ILE A 140 -7.15 15.29 -11.49
N ARG A 141 -6.31 15.08 -10.48
CA ARG A 141 -6.75 14.64 -9.15
C ARG A 141 -6.61 15.79 -8.16
N LEU A 142 -7.70 16.06 -7.46
CA LEU A 142 -7.77 17.06 -6.40
C LEU A 142 -7.88 16.37 -5.06
N ASN A 143 -7.18 16.90 -4.06
CA ASN A 143 -7.32 16.50 -2.67
C ASN A 143 -7.80 17.69 -1.84
N ILE A 144 -8.90 17.54 -1.11
CA ILE A 144 -9.31 18.50 -0.09
C ILE A 144 -9.10 17.90 1.30
N HIS A 145 -8.29 18.57 2.10
CA HIS A 145 -8.04 18.19 3.48
C HIS A 145 -8.65 19.24 4.40
N ILE A 146 -9.56 18.84 5.28
CA ILE A 146 -10.16 19.70 6.29
C ILE A 146 -9.78 19.20 7.67
N ALA A 147 -9.07 20.02 8.44
CA ALA A 147 -8.76 19.79 9.85
C ALA A 147 -9.34 20.93 10.69
N GLU A 148 -10.28 20.60 11.56
CA GLU A 148 -11.12 21.53 12.31
C GLU A 148 -11.84 22.50 11.37
N ASP A 149 -11.43 23.78 11.34
CA ASP A 149 -11.95 24.82 10.44
C ASP A 149 -10.99 25.17 9.30
N LYS A 150 -9.83 24.51 9.21
CA LYS A 150 -8.80 24.79 8.20
C LYS A 150 -8.90 23.81 7.04
N ALA A 151 -9.10 24.34 5.85
CA ALA A 151 -9.19 23.57 4.61
C ALA A 151 -8.01 23.89 3.69
N THR A 152 -7.44 22.84 3.09
CA THR A 152 -6.40 22.95 2.06
C THR A 152 -6.87 22.15 0.85
N LEU A 153 -7.01 22.82 -0.29
CA LEU A 153 -7.25 22.19 -1.59
C LEU A 153 -5.93 22.07 -2.34
N SER A 154 -5.60 20.87 -2.81
CA SER A 154 -4.31 20.56 -3.44
C SER A 154 -4.48 19.78 -4.75
N LEU A 155 -3.54 19.95 -5.66
CA LEU A 155 -3.33 19.04 -6.78
C LEU A 155 -2.54 17.82 -6.31
N ASP A 156 -2.95 16.63 -6.74
CA ASP A 156 -2.17 15.42 -6.53
C ASP A 156 -1.26 15.17 -7.74
N SER A 157 0.05 15.29 -7.52
CA SER A 157 1.07 15.10 -8.55
C SER A 157 1.44 13.63 -8.77
N SER A 158 1.17 12.75 -7.79
CA SER A 158 1.54 11.34 -7.83
C SER A 158 0.57 10.48 -8.63
N GLY A 159 -0.74 10.75 -8.51
CA GLY A 159 -1.78 9.96 -9.17
C GLY A 159 -2.17 8.72 -8.40
N GLU A 160 -1.77 7.53 -8.88
CA GLU A 160 -1.81 6.36 -8.00
C GLU A 160 -0.84 6.56 -6.84
N SER A 161 -1.15 6.04 -5.66
CA SER A 161 -0.23 6.15 -4.53
C SER A 161 1.15 5.62 -4.91
N LEU A 162 2.18 6.34 -4.44
CA LEU A 162 3.58 6.01 -4.65
C LEU A 162 3.93 4.64 -4.08
N HIS A 163 3.06 4.07 -3.24
CA HIS A 163 3.31 2.71 -2.80
C HIS A 163 3.28 1.67 -3.93
N ARG A 164 2.56 1.95 -5.01
CA ARG A 164 2.54 1.07 -6.19
C ARG A 164 3.73 1.36 -7.07
N ARG A 165 4.87 0.72 -6.77
CA ARG A 165 6.14 0.97 -7.48
C ARG A 165 6.02 0.51 -8.92
N GLY A 166 5.41 -0.65 -9.11
CA GLY A 166 5.20 -1.26 -10.43
C GLY A 166 5.99 -2.57 -10.62
N TYR A 167 6.90 -2.92 -9.71
CA TYR A 167 7.60 -4.21 -9.75
C TYR A 167 6.71 -5.39 -9.28
N ARG A 168 5.80 -5.15 -8.33
CA ARG A 168 4.90 -6.18 -7.78
C ARG A 168 3.89 -6.62 -8.84
N GLN A 169 4.16 -7.74 -9.50
CA GLN A 169 3.27 -8.34 -10.49
C GLN A 169 2.30 -9.34 -9.85
N GLU A 170 2.79 -10.09 -8.86
CA GLU A 170 2.00 -11.06 -8.10
C GLU A 170 2.02 -10.71 -6.60
N SER A 171 0.94 -11.06 -5.91
CA SER A 171 0.78 -10.80 -4.49
C SER A 171 0.34 -12.06 -3.75
N VAL A 172 0.85 -12.19 -2.54
CA VAL A 172 0.35 -13.13 -1.54
C VAL A 172 -0.75 -12.47 -0.70
N SER A 173 -1.35 -13.22 0.22
CA SER A 173 -2.28 -12.65 1.20
C SER A 173 -1.56 -11.62 2.07
N ALA A 174 -2.10 -10.40 2.15
CA ALA A 174 -1.64 -9.34 3.04
C ALA A 174 -0.14 -8.96 2.90
N PRO A 175 0.32 -8.52 1.72
CA PRO A 175 1.69 -8.06 1.56
C PRO A 175 1.95 -6.82 2.43
N LEU A 176 3.19 -6.68 2.91
CA LEU A 176 3.65 -5.45 3.53
C LEU A 176 3.60 -4.32 2.49
N ASN A 177 3.12 -3.14 2.88
CA ASN A 177 3.16 -1.97 2.01
C ASN A 177 4.63 -1.57 1.79
N GLU A 178 5.05 -1.33 0.55
CA GLU A 178 6.46 -1.09 0.25
C GLU A 178 6.97 0.26 0.80
N VAL A 179 6.08 1.24 1.09
CA VAL A 179 6.45 2.50 1.79
C VAL A 179 6.84 2.17 3.22
N LEU A 180 6.07 1.29 3.86
CA LEU A 180 6.35 0.83 5.21
C LEU A 180 7.61 -0.03 5.24
N ALA A 181 7.79 -0.92 4.26
CA ALA A 181 8.99 -1.74 4.12
C ALA A 181 10.26 -0.89 3.97
N ALA A 182 10.28 0.06 3.03
CA ALA A 182 11.40 0.99 2.87
C ALA A 182 11.64 1.82 4.13
N GLY A 183 10.57 2.33 4.75
CA GLY A 183 10.64 3.08 6.01
C GLY A 183 11.25 2.26 7.15
N MET A 184 10.85 1.00 7.31
CA MET A 184 11.42 0.08 8.30
C MET A 184 12.92 -0.14 8.08
N ILE A 185 13.35 -0.35 6.84
CA ILE A 185 14.76 -0.56 6.50
C ILE A 185 15.57 0.71 6.80
N LEU A 186 15.10 1.88 6.35
CA LEU A 186 15.78 3.16 6.60
C LEU A 186 15.86 3.49 8.10
N MET A 187 14.87 3.11 8.91
CA MET A 187 14.90 3.24 10.37
C MET A 187 15.98 2.42 11.05
N THR A 188 16.44 1.33 10.42
CA THR A 188 17.53 0.53 10.97
C THR A 188 18.90 1.20 10.82
N GLY A 189 18.99 2.20 9.95
CA GLY A 189 20.25 2.84 9.54
C GLY A 189 21.05 2.06 8.50
N TRP A 190 20.56 0.88 8.06
CA TRP A 190 21.20 0.09 7.02
C TRP A 190 21.03 0.74 5.64
N SER A 191 22.12 0.86 4.89
CA SER A 191 22.14 1.38 3.51
C SER A 191 23.02 0.56 2.56
N GLY A 192 23.25 -0.72 2.89
CA GLY A 192 23.97 -1.67 2.04
C GLY A 192 25.38 -2.01 2.50
N GLU A 193 25.74 -1.71 3.75
CA GLU A 193 27.08 -1.94 4.31
C GLU A 193 27.33 -3.38 4.78
N THR A 194 26.29 -4.21 4.80
CA THR A 194 26.33 -5.62 5.18
C THR A 194 25.26 -6.40 4.42
N ASP A 195 25.31 -7.73 4.49
CA ASP A 195 24.22 -8.56 3.96
C ASP A 195 22.90 -8.27 4.68
N PHE A 196 21.79 -8.44 3.97
CA PHE A 196 20.44 -8.22 4.48
C PHE A 196 19.65 -9.53 4.42
N ILE A 197 18.95 -9.87 5.49
CA ILE A 197 18.23 -11.14 5.59
C ILE A 197 16.79 -10.90 6.03
N ASP A 198 15.83 -11.39 5.24
CA ASP A 198 14.43 -11.55 5.63
C ASP A 198 14.05 -13.04 5.63
N PRO A 199 14.03 -13.72 6.79
CA PRO A 199 13.77 -15.15 6.87
C PRO A 199 12.29 -15.55 6.79
N MET A 200 11.38 -14.59 6.62
CA MET A 200 9.94 -14.84 6.42
C MET A 200 9.41 -13.86 5.37
N CYS A 201 10.02 -13.91 4.18
CA CYS A 201 9.95 -12.81 3.21
C CYS A 201 8.61 -12.69 2.47
N GLY A 202 7.75 -13.70 2.52
CA GLY A 202 6.47 -13.71 1.82
C GLY A 202 6.66 -13.41 0.33
N SER A 203 6.06 -12.31 -0.13
CA SER A 203 6.18 -11.83 -1.53
C SER A 203 7.48 -11.10 -1.88
N GLY A 204 8.49 -11.09 -0.99
CA GLY A 204 9.81 -10.51 -1.25
C GLY A 204 9.87 -8.98 -1.10
N THR A 205 8.94 -8.36 -0.37
CA THR A 205 8.85 -6.88 -0.32
C THR A 205 10.04 -6.24 0.39
N LEU A 206 10.44 -6.75 1.55
CA LEU A 206 11.62 -6.25 2.27
C LEU A 206 12.90 -6.51 1.48
N PRO A 207 13.16 -7.72 0.93
CA PRO A 207 14.33 -7.96 0.07
C PRO A 207 14.45 -6.98 -1.11
N ILE A 208 13.35 -6.74 -1.83
CA ILE A 208 13.37 -5.83 -2.99
C ILE A 208 13.65 -4.40 -2.57
N GLU A 209 12.95 -3.87 -1.56
CA GLU A 209 13.20 -2.51 -1.08
C GLU A 209 14.61 -2.34 -0.50
N ALA A 210 15.16 -3.37 0.15
CA ALA A 210 16.53 -3.38 0.65
C ALA A 210 17.54 -3.23 -0.49
N ALA A 211 17.44 -4.06 -1.53
CA ALA A 211 18.33 -3.97 -2.69
C ALA A 211 18.17 -2.62 -3.44
N LEU A 212 16.95 -2.08 -3.55
CA LEU A 212 16.71 -0.76 -4.14
C LEU A 212 17.36 0.37 -3.32
N ILE A 213 17.33 0.28 -1.98
CA ILE A 213 18.00 1.23 -1.08
C ILE A 213 19.52 1.12 -1.23
N ALA A 214 20.06 -0.10 -1.18
CA ALA A 214 21.51 -0.33 -1.22
C ALA A 214 22.14 0.13 -2.54
N ARG A 215 21.47 -0.14 -3.67
CA ARG A 215 21.88 0.36 -5.00
C ARG A 215 21.50 1.81 -5.27
N ASN A 216 20.76 2.43 -4.36
CA ASN A 216 20.16 3.74 -4.49
C ASN A 216 19.32 3.92 -5.79
N ILE A 217 18.63 2.86 -6.21
CA ILE A 217 17.73 2.90 -7.37
C ILE A 217 16.44 3.62 -6.97
N SER A 218 16.02 4.60 -7.77
CA SER A 218 14.81 5.38 -7.51
C SER A 218 13.54 4.53 -7.69
N PRO A 219 12.61 4.50 -6.72
CA PRO A 219 11.42 3.64 -6.79
C PRO A 219 10.48 4.00 -7.96
N GLY A 220 10.52 5.25 -8.44
CA GLY A 220 9.72 5.74 -9.55
C GLY A 220 10.07 5.13 -10.91
N VAL A 221 11.23 4.46 -11.05
CA VAL A 221 11.68 3.84 -12.32
C VAL A 221 10.69 2.79 -12.83
N PHE A 222 10.06 2.07 -11.91
CA PHE A 222 9.11 1.00 -12.22
C PHE A 222 7.70 1.51 -12.57
N ARG A 223 7.42 2.79 -12.34
CA ARG A 223 6.10 3.39 -12.57
C ARG A 223 5.90 3.69 -14.03
N LYS A 224 4.67 3.51 -14.50
CA LYS A 224 4.29 3.79 -15.89
C LYS A 224 4.08 5.28 -16.14
N GLU A 225 3.46 5.96 -15.19
CA GLU A 225 3.14 7.39 -15.27
C GLU A 225 2.97 7.99 -13.86
N PHE A 226 3.10 9.32 -13.80
CA PHE A 226 2.66 10.16 -12.68
C PHE A 226 1.54 11.11 -13.10
N ALA A 227 0.73 11.59 -12.16
CA ALA A 227 -0.39 12.48 -12.49
C ALA A 227 0.05 13.84 -13.04
N PHE A 228 1.19 14.37 -12.58
CA PHE A 228 1.72 15.64 -13.08
C PHE A 228 2.05 15.62 -14.58
N GLU A 229 2.21 14.45 -15.20
CA GLU A 229 2.46 14.33 -16.64
C GLU A 229 1.25 14.76 -17.51
N LYS A 230 0.07 14.87 -16.89
CA LYS A 230 -1.18 15.32 -17.55
C LYS A 230 -1.47 16.79 -17.30
N TRP A 231 -0.63 17.50 -16.54
CA TRP A 231 -0.83 18.91 -16.21
C TRP A 231 -0.44 19.80 -17.39
N ASN A 232 -1.07 20.98 -17.49
CA ASN A 232 -0.87 21.92 -18.60
C ASN A 232 0.58 22.41 -18.72
N ASP A 233 1.31 22.46 -17.60
CA ASP A 233 2.69 22.93 -17.51
C ASP A 233 3.71 21.79 -17.42
N PHE A 234 3.34 20.56 -17.81
CA PHE A 234 4.23 19.41 -17.80
C PHE A 234 5.48 19.65 -18.66
N ASP A 235 6.65 19.56 -18.03
CA ASP A 235 7.94 19.65 -18.70
C ASP A 235 8.51 18.24 -18.92
N LYS A 236 8.37 17.76 -20.15
CA LYS A 236 8.84 16.43 -20.53
C LYS A 236 10.36 16.33 -20.51
N ASP A 237 11.08 17.36 -20.95
CA ASP A 237 12.54 17.34 -21.02
C ASP A 237 13.16 17.35 -19.62
N LEU A 238 12.56 18.08 -18.68
CA LEU A 238 12.94 18.03 -17.27
C LEU A 238 12.72 16.63 -16.67
N LEU A 239 11.54 16.02 -16.88
CA LEU A 239 11.30 14.67 -16.37
C LEU A 239 12.24 13.65 -17.02
N ASP A 240 12.48 13.74 -18.34
CA ASP A 240 13.40 12.84 -19.04
C ASP A 240 14.84 13.02 -18.52
N ARG A 241 15.27 14.22 -18.11
CA ARG A 241 16.56 14.42 -17.43
C ARG A 241 16.61 13.71 -16.08
N ILE A 242 15.59 13.90 -15.23
CA ILE A 242 15.51 13.23 -13.91
C ILE A 242 15.47 11.70 -14.07
N TYR A 243 14.73 11.21 -15.05
CA TYR A 243 14.55 9.78 -15.28
C TYR A 243 15.83 9.08 -15.71
N ASN A 244 16.68 9.77 -16.48
CA ASN A 244 17.95 9.23 -16.98
C ASN A 244 19.16 9.62 -16.11
N ASP A 245 18.93 10.25 -14.96
CA ASP A 245 19.97 10.60 -14.00
C ASP A 245 20.23 9.43 -13.05
N ASP A 246 21.25 8.63 -13.38
CA ASP A 246 21.71 7.49 -12.58
C ASP A 246 22.98 7.77 -11.80
N SER A 247 23.37 9.05 -11.73
CA SER A 247 24.61 9.51 -11.08
C SER A 247 24.69 9.19 -9.59
N LEU A 248 23.53 8.97 -8.95
CA LEU A 248 23.43 8.62 -7.53
C LEU A 248 23.34 7.11 -7.29
N GLU A 249 23.25 6.27 -8.33
CA GLU A 249 23.26 4.81 -8.17
C GLU A 249 24.59 4.33 -7.61
N LYS A 250 24.54 3.24 -6.83
CA LYS A 250 25.70 2.68 -6.14
C LYS A 250 25.86 1.21 -6.51
N GLU A 251 27.11 0.76 -6.49
CA GLU A 251 27.40 -0.67 -6.46
C GLU A 251 27.04 -1.24 -5.09
N PHE A 252 26.43 -2.43 -5.09
CA PHE A 252 26.10 -3.17 -3.89
C PHE A 252 26.98 -4.42 -3.85
N ASN A 253 27.95 -4.42 -2.93
CA ASN A 253 28.97 -5.48 -2.82
C ASN A 253 28.60 -6.57 -1.81
N HIS A 254 27.36 -6.54 -1.33
CA HIS A 254 26.80 -7.48 -0.37
C HIS A 254 25.61 -8.17 -1.01
N HIS A 255 24.96 -9.05 -0.26
CA HIS A 255 23.84 -9.82 -0.78
C HIS A 255 22.58 -9.70 0.07
N VAL A 256 21.42 -9.78 -0.58
CA VAL A 256 20.12 -9.85 0.08
C VAL A 256 19.60 -11.28 0.02
N TYR A 257 19.19 -11.82 1.17
CA TYR A 257 18.61 -13.14 1.29
C TYR A 257 17.17 -13.07 1.77
N GLY A 258 16.26 -13.72 1.05
CA GLY A 258 14.87 -13.90 1.45
C GLY A 258 14.54 -15.39 1.59
N TYR A 259 13.94 -15.78 2.70
CA TYR A 259 13.50 -17.15 2.93
C TYR A 259 12.01 -17.17 3.27
N ASP A 260 11.31 -18.20 2.81
CA ASP A 260 9.96 -18.50 3.28
C ASP A 260 9.71 -20.01 3.28
N VAL A 261 8.87 -20.48 4.19
CA VAL A 261 8.47 -21.89 4.24
C VAL A 261 7.45 -22.24 3.16
N ASP A 262 6.63 -21.26 2.75
CA ASP A 262 5.60 -21.43 1.73
C ASP A 262 6.19 -21.24 0.33
N MET A 263 6.24 -22.34 -0.43
CA MET A 263 6.74 -22.34 -1.81
C MET A 263 5.95 -21.40 -2.73
N LYS A 264 4.66 -21.15 -2.46
CA LYS A 264 3.89 -20.18 -3.26
C LYS A 264 4.40 -18.76 -3.05
N SER A 265 4.72 -18.40 -1.81
CA SER A 265 5.32 -17.13 -1.45
C SER A 265 6.72 -16.97 -2.05
N VAL A 266 7.56 -18.00 -1.97
CA VAL A 266 8.89 -18.08 -2.62
C VAL A 266 8.79 -17.80 -4.12
N ASN A 267 7.89 -18.49 -4.83
CA ASN A 267 7.69 -18.29 -6.27
C ASN A 267 7.22 -16.86 -6.60
N THR A 268 6.34 -16.31 -5.76
CA THR A 268 5.85 -14.92 -5.90
C THR A 268 7.00 -13.93 -5.71
N ALA A 269 7.85 -14.13 -4.71
CA ALA A 269 9.02 -13.31 -4.43
C ALA A 269 10.03 -13.38 -5.59
N LEU A 270 10.35 -14.58 -6.08
CA LEU A 270 11.22 -14.76 -7.25
C LEU A 270 10.70 -14.01 -8.48
N PHE A 271 9.39 -14.05 -8.74
CA PHE A 271 8.78 -13.33 -9.86
C PHE A 271 8.84 -11.80 -9.70
N ASN A 272 8.71 -11.29 -8.47
CA ASN A 272 8.83 -9.87 -8.16
C ASN A 272 10.28 -9.36 -8.09
N VAL A 273 11.26 -10.24 -7.83
CA VAL A 273 12.72 -9.96 -7.85
C VAL A 273 13.28 -9.94 -9.28
N ARG A 274 12.88 -10.93 -10.09
CA ARG A 274 12.70 -10.75 -11.55
C ARG A 274 11.68 -9.61 -11.74
N ALA A 275 11.26 -9.07 -12.87
CA ALA A 275 10.50 -7.80 -12.92
C ALA A 275 11.17 -6.54 -12.29
N ALA A 276 11.73 -6.57 -11.06
CA ALA A 276 12.50 -5.48 -10.44
C ALA A 276 13.94 -5.37 -10.99
N GLY A 277 14.50 -6.43 -11.57
CA GLY A 277 15.85 -6.42 -12.17
C GLY A 277 16.96 -6.74 -11.19
N LEU A 278 16.64 -7.42 -10.08
CA LEU A 278 17.51 -7.56 -8.91
C LEU A 278 17.92 -9.02 -8.64
N THR A 279 17.76 -9.92 -9.62
CA THR A 279 18.11 -11.35 -9.48
C THR A 279 19.58 -11.59 -9.12
N GLN A 280 20.47 -10.67 -9.46
CA GLN A 280 21.89 -10.75 -9.11
C GLN A 280 22.18 -10.29 -7.67
N ASP A 281 21.32 -9.45 -7.09
CA ASP A 281 21.51 -8.85 -5.76
C ASP A 281 20.72 -9.60 -4.67
N ILE A 282 19.74 -10.43 -5.06
CA ILE A 282 18.77 -11.07 -4.16
C ILE A 282 18.70 -12.58 -4.43
N THR A 283 18.96 -13.39 -3.41
CA THR A 283 18.66 -14.82 -3.39
C THR A 283 17.38 -15.07 -2.61
N ILE A 284 16.43 -15.79 -3.22
CA ILE A 284 15.21 -16.24 -2.57
C ILE A 284 15.18 -17.77 -2.54
N GLU A 285 14.98 -18.37 -1.37
CA GLU A 285 14.97 -19.81 -1.20
C GLU A 285 13.81 -20.29 -0.31
N GLN A 286 13.36 -21.53 -0.54
CA GLN A 286 12.41 -22.18 0.35
C GLN A 286 13.16 -22.74 1.56
N GLN A 287 13.00 -22.10 2.71
CA GLN A 287 13.64 -22.53 3.95
C GLN A 287 12.79 -22.14 5.16
N ASP A 288 12.73 -23.05 6.13
CA ASP A 288 12.10 -22.77 7.43
C ASP A 288 13.11 -22.05 8.34
N PHE A 289 12.67 -20.97 9.00
CA PHE A 289 13.53 -20.22 9.91
C PHE A 289 14.08 -21.06 11.07
N LYS A 290 13.41 -22.16 11.44
CA LYS A 290 13.94 -23.10 12.44
C LYS A 290 15.32 -23.67 12.04
N ASP A 291 15.58 -23.77 10.74
CA ASP A 291 16.82 -24.32 10.16
C ASP A 291 17.82 -23.21 9.80
N PHE A 292 17.54 -21.95 10.16
CA PHE A 292 18.40 -20.80 9.89
C PHE A 292 19.78 -20.96 10.51
N LYS A 293 20.84 -20.90 9.72
CA LYS A 293 22.22 -21.05 10.21
C LYS A 293 22.91 -19.72 10.33
N LYS A 294 23.93 -19.65 11.19
CA LYS A 294 24.77 -18.47 11.31
C LYS A 294 25.34 -18.04 9.94
N PRO A 295 25.13 -16.79 9.51
CA PRO A 295 25.74 -16.29 8.28
C PRO A 295 27.26 -16.17 8.45
N GLU A 296 27.98 -16.36 7.35
CA GLU A 296 29.44 -16.24 7.33
C GLU A 296 29.89 -14.79 7.52
N ASN A 297 29.16 -13.87 6.90
CA ASN A 297 29.43 -12.43 6.96
C ASN A 297 28.57 -11.76 8.04
N LYS A 298 28.95 -10.53 8.38
CA LYS A 298 28.08 -9.64 9.16
C LYS A 298 26.81 -9.38 8.38
N SER A 299 25.67 -9.40 9.05
CA SER A 299 24.36 -9.22 8.42
C SER A 299 23.38 -8.50 9.33
N ILE A 300 22.30 -7.99 8.76
CA ILE A 300 21.13 -7.52 9.50
C ILE A 300 19.93 -8.40 9.17
N ILE A 301 19.13 -8.73 10.18
CA ILE A 301 17.82 -9.32 9.96
C ILE A 301 16.75 -8.24 10.10
N VAL A 302 15.87 -8.14 9.12
CA VAL A 302 14.63 -7.35 9.22
C VAL A 302 13.49 -8.24 8.75
N MET A 303 12.52 -8.47 9.62
CA MET A 303 11.43 -9.40 9.34
C MET A 303 10.07 -8.88 9.77
N ASN A 304 9.04 -9.38 9.08
CA ASN A 304 7.63 -9.19 9.42
C ASN A 304 6.96 -10.56 9.58
N PRO A 305 7.17 -11.26 10.72
CA PRO A 305 6.61 -12.60 10.95
C PRO A 305 5.08 -12.60 10.93
N PRO A 306 4.43 -13.77 10.76
CA PRO A 306 3.00 -13.87 10.95
C PRO A 306 2.62 -13.44 12.37
N TYR A 307 1.47 -12.78 12.53
CA TYR A 307 0.97 -12.32 13.83
C TYR A 307 -0.47 -12.74 14.13
N GLY A 308 -1.09 -13.58 13.29
CA GLY A 308 -2.34 -14.27 13.60
C GLY A 308 -3.64 -13.64 13.09
N GLU A 309 -3.70 -12.32 12.82
CA GLU A 309 -4.93 -11.70 12.26
C GLU A 309 -5.02 -11.79 10.73
N ARG A 310 -3.88 -11.69 10.05
CA ARG A 310 -3.83 -11.70 8.57
C ARG A 310 -3.49 -13.08 8.01
N ILE A 311 -2.68 -13.82 8.74
CA ILE A 311 -2.26 -15.19 8.45
C ILE A 311 -2.23 -15.91 9.80
N SER A 312 -3.07 -16.93 9.96
CA SER A 312 -3.13 -17.73 11.18
C SER A 312 -2.12 -18.88 11.08
N THR A 313 -1.07 -18.82 11.90
CA THR A 313 -0.22 -19.98 12.16
C THR A 313 -0.80 -20.80 13.32
N PRO A 314 -0.96 -22.12 13.18
CA PRO A 314 -1.51 -22.99 14.23
C PRO A 314 -0.80 -22.86 15.59
N ASN A 315 0.49 -22.49 15.58
CA ASN A 315 1.31 -22.25 16.77
C ASN A 315 2.06 -20.92 16.68
N LEU A 316 1.31 -19.81 16.72
CA LEU A 316 1.88 -18.46 16.65
C LEU A 316 2.93 -18.22 17.75
N LEU A 317 2.58 -18.47 19.01
CA LEU A 317 3.49 -18.25 20.15
C LEU A 317 4.75 -19.12 20.06
N GLY A 318 4.61 -20.38 19.63
CA GLY A 318 5.75 -21.26 19.39
C GLY A 318 6.68 -20.75 18.28
N THR A 319 6.13 -20.08 17.25
CA THR A 319 6.92 -19.46 16.19
C THR A 319 7.79 -18.33 16.75
N TYR A 320 7.24 -17.44 17.58
CA TYR A 320 8.03 -16.36 18.20
C TYR A 320 9.05 -16.88 19.21
N LYS A 321 8.74 -17.96 19.93
CA LYS A 321 9.70 -18.65 20.80
C LYS A 321 10.88 -19.22 20.00
N MET A 322 10.59 -19.91 18.90
CA MET A 322 11.62 -20.40 17.98
C MET A 322 12.46 -19.25 17.41
N ILE A 323 11.83 -18.12 17.07
CA ILE A 323 12.55 -16.94 16.57
C ILE A 323 13.60 -16.48 17.59
N GLY A 324 13.20 -16.30 18.85
CA GLY A 324 14.10 -15.90 19.91
C GLY A 324 15.27 -16.87 20.13
N GLU A 325 14.99 -18.17 20.09
CA GLU A 325 16.00 -19.23 20.22
C GLU A 325 17.03 -19.17 19.08
N ARG A 326 16.58 -19.16 17.81
CA ARG A 326 17.50 -19.11 16.66
C ARG A 326 18.31 -17.83 16.63
N LEU A 327 17.71 -16.67 16.90
CA LEU A 327 18.45 -15.40 16.97
C LEU A 327 19.57 -15.44 18.02
N LYS A 328 19.30 -16.01 19.20
CA LYS A 328 20.29 -16.11 20.28
C LYS A 328 21.45 -17.05 19.95
N HIS A 329 21.19 -18.15 19.24
CA HIS A 329 22.18 -19.20 19.02
C HIS A 329 22.95 -19.05 17.70
N GLU A 330 22.30 -18.49 16.68
CA GLU A 330 22.83 -18.47 15.31
C GLU A 330 23.05 -17.06 14.78
N PHE A 331 22.57 -16.02 15.46
CA PHE A 331 22.66 -14.64 14.97
C PHE A 331 23.39 -13.70 15.94
N SER A 332 24.17 -14.24 16.87
CA SER A 332 25.08 -13.48 17.74
C SER A 332 26.05 -12.61 16.93
N GLY A 333 26.24 -11.36 17.38
CA GLY A 333 27.13 -10.37 16.75
C GLY A 333 26.44 -9.47 15.72
N ASN A 334 25.14 -9.67 15.47
CA ASN A 334 24.35 -8.95 14.48
C ASN A 334 23.12 -8.27 15.12
N ASP A 335 22.46 -7.41 14.34
CA ASP A 335 21.22 -6.74 14.75
C ASP A 335 20.01 -7.39 14.06
N ALA A 336 18.97 -7.68 14.84
CA ALA A 336 17.69 -8.16 14.33
C ALA A 336 16.57 -7.17 14.61
N TRP A 337 15.71 -6.94 13.63
CA TRP A 337 14.55 -6.08 13.72
C TRP A 337 13.28 -6.84 13.36
N ILE A 338 12.28 -6.77 14.25
CA ILE A 338 11.07 -7.57 14.15
C ILE A 338 9.85 -6.66 14.29
N LEU A 339 8.95 -6.74 13.31
CA LEU A 339 7.62 -6.12 13.36
C LEU A 339 6.60 -7.11 13.94
N SER A 340 5.84 -6.71 14.95
CA SER A 340 4.67 -7.46 15.43
C SER A 340 3.73 -6.51 16.18
N TYR A 341 2.47 -6.91 16.39
CA TYR A 341 1.48 -6.10 17.11
C TYR A 341 1.13 -6.64 18.51
N ARG A 342 1.39 -7.92 18.78
CA ARG A 342 1.01 -8.59 20.02
C ARG A 342 2.15 -8.57 21.03
N GLU A 343 1.91 -8.03 22.21
CA GLU A 343 2.90 -8.08 23.29
C GLU A 343 3.25 -9.53 23.65
N GLU A 344 2.27 -10.45 23.63
CA GLU A 344 2.51 -11.85 23.96
C GLU A 344 3.49 -12.51 22.97
N CYS A 345 3.47 -12.09 21.70
CA CYS A 345 4.43 -12.56 20.71
C CYS A 345 5.84 -12.10 21.04
N PHE A 346 6.02 -10.85 21.47
CA PHE A 346 7.33 -10.35 21.89
C PHE A 346 7.81 -10.99 23.20
N GLU A 347 6.93 -11.29 24.14
CA GLU A 347 7.27 -12.00 25.38
C GLU A 347 7.86 -13.39 25.06
N GLN A 348 7.33 -14.09 24.06
CA GLN A 348 7.84 -15.40 23.65
C GLN A 348 9.24 -15.36 23.05
N ILE A 349 9.65 -14.24 22.42
CA ILE A 349 11.02 -14.09 21.90
C ILE A 349 12.04 -14.24 23.04
N GLY A 350 11.70 -13.84 24.27
CA GLY A 350 12.57 -14.03 25.44
C GLY A 350 13.87 -13.21 25.40
N LEU A 351 14.01 -12.28 24.44
CA LEU A 351 15.12 -11.36 24.31
C LEU A 351 14.68 -9.94 24.68
N LYS A 352 15.57 -9.16 25.29
CA LYS A 352 15.28 -7.78 25.66
C LYS A 352 15.53 -6.87 24.47
N PRO A 353 14.52 -6.12 23.96
CA PRO A 353 14.73 -5.20 22.86
C PRO A 353 15.57 -4.00 23.31
N SER A 354 16.47 -3.55 22.43
CA SER A 354 17.23 -2.32 22.60
C SER A 354 16.39 -1.10 22.22
N ILE A 355 15.54 -1.19 21.19
CA ILE A 355 14.68 -0.10 20.72
C ILE A 355 13.27 -0.62 20.47
N LYS A 356 12.26 0.22 20.74
CA LYS A 356 10.86 -0.02 20.40
C LYS A 356 10.31 1.20 19.66
N ILE A 357 9.81 1.00 18.45
CA ILE A 357 9.25 2.05 17.60
C ILE A 357 7.79 1.70 17.29
N PRO A 358 6.80 2.53 17.69
CA PRO A 358 5.43 2.32 17.27
C PRO A 358 5.28 2.64 15.78
N LEU A 359 4.65 1.75 15.02
CA LEU A 359 4.36 1.88 13.60
C LEU A 359 2.94 1.42 13.31
N TYR A 360 2.41 1.75 12.14
CA TYR A 360 1.11 1.24 11.69
C TYR A 360 1.28 0.40 10.42
N ASN A 361 0.81 -0.84 10.47
CA ASN A 361 0.69 -1.69 9.29
C ASN A 361 -0.77 -1.76 8.89
N GLY A 362 -1.20 -0.91 7.95
CA GLY A 362 -2.62 -0.69 7.69
C GLY A 362 -3.30 -0.07 8.92
N SER A 363 -4.40 -0.65 9.38
CA SER A 363 -5.11 -0.21 10.59
C SER A 363 -4.51 -0.76 11.90
N LEU A 364 -3.54 -1.66 11.85
CA LEU A 364 -2.97 -2.30 13.03
C LEU A 364 -1.84 -1.44 13.61
N GLU A 365 -1.97 -1.05 14.88
CA GLU A 365 -0.85 -0.47 15.65
C GLU A 365 0.13 -1.59 15.98
N CYS A 366 1.31 -1.54 15.37
CA CYS A 366 2.39 -2.49 15.56
C CYS A 366 3.57 -1.85 16.30
N GLU A 367 4.46 -2.67 16.81
CA GLU A 367 5.77 -2.24 17.26
C GLU A 367 6.87 -2.87 16.39
N PHE A 368 7.85 -2.05 16.04
CA PHE A 368 9.08 -2.48 15.39
C PHE A 368 10.20 -2.43 16.43
N ARG A 369 10.74 -3.60 16.77
CA ARG A 369 11.69 -3.76 17.87
C ARG A 369 13.07 -4.18 17.36
N LYS A 370 14.11 -3.46 17.82
CA LYS A 370 15.52 -3.82 17.61
C LYS A 370 15.99 -4.77 18.72
N TYR A 371 16.74 -5.79 18.34
CA TYR A 371 17.45 -6.70 19.22
C TYR A 371 18.92 -6.69 18.82
N ALA A 372 19.76 -6.09 19.67
CA ALA A 372 21.21 -6.17 19.52
C ALA A 372 21.69 -7.48 20.13
N LEU A 373 22.27 -8.36 19.31
CA LEU A 373 22.65 -9.71 19.71
C LEU A 373 24.16 -9.78 19.90
N PHE A 374 24.60 -10.28 21.05
CA PHE A 374 26.01 -10.42 21.41
C PHE A 374 26.20 -11.65 22.28
N ASP A 375 27.43 -12.16 22.28
CA ASP A 375 27.78 -13.31 23.10
C ASP A 375 27.98 -12.91 24.58
N GLY A 376 27.58 -13.82 25.48
CA GLY A 376 27.75 -13.62 26.93
C GLY A 376 26.68 -12.72 27.57
N ARG A 377 27.00 -12.14 28.73
CA ARG A 377 26.07 -11.29 29.49
C ARG A 377 26.20 -9.84 29.08
N MET A 378 25.08 -9.13 29.03
CA MET A 378 25.00 -7.68 28.71
C MET A 378 26.00 -6.81 29.49
N ARG A 379 26.24 -7.13 30.76
CA ARG A 379 27.19 -6.40 31.60
C ARG A 379 28.63 -6.56 31.10
N ASP A 380 28.98 -7.78 30.73
CA ASP A 380 30.32 -8.16 30.33
C ASP A 380 30.58 -7.60 28.91
N PHE A 381 29.62 -7.70 27.99
CA PHE A 381 29.67 -7.04 26.67
C PHE A 381 29.86 -5.51 26.74
N ARG A 382 29.16 -4.83 27.66
CA ARG A 382 29.35 -3.39 27.86
C ARG A 382 30.72 -3.05 28.45
N ALA A 383 31.26 -3.91 29.31
CA ALA A 383 32.58 -3.71 29.90
C ALA A 383 33.69 -3.85 28.84
N GLU A 384 33.46 -4.68 27.82
CA GLU A 384 34.34 -4.86 26.66
C GLU A 384 34.18 -3.76 25.59
N GLY A 385 33.35 -2.73 25.85
CA GLY A 385 33.12 -1.61 24.93
C GLY A 385 32.01 -1.85 23.91
N GLY A 386 31.23 -2.91 24.05
CA GLY A 386 30.12 -3.24 23.17
C GLY A 386 28.99 -2.20 23.18
N ILE A 387 28.61 -1.73 21.99
CA ILE A 387 27.57 -0.71 21.81
C ILE A 387 26.21 -1.40 21.59
N VAL A 388 25.32 -1.25 22.56
CA VAL A 388 23.94 -1.78 22.50
C VAL A 388 22.97 -0.77 21.91
N LYS A 389 23.30 0.52 22.09
CA LYS A 389 22.56 1.65 21.53
C LYS A 389 23.55 2.76 21.16
N THR A 390 23.43 3.32 19.98
CA THR A 390 24.22 4.47 19.54
C THR A 390 23.82 5.73 20.33
N GLU A 391 24.67 6.77 20.30
CA GLU A 391 24.32 8.05 20.94
C GLU A 391 23.11 8.70 20.29
N GLU A 392 23.01 8.65 18.96
CA GLU A 392 21.83 9.11 18.20
C GLU A 392 20.55 8.40 18.67
N GLU A 393 20.58 7.07 18.81
CA GLU A 393 19.44 6.29 19.32
C GLU A 393 19.06 6.69 20.77
N LYS A 394 20.04 7.06 21.61
CA LYS A 394 19.77 7.54 22.98
C LYS A 394 19.12 8.92 22.97
N GLU A 395 19.59 9.83 22.13
CA GLU A 395 19.05 11.18 21.98
C GLU A 395 17.60 11.15 21.49
N GLU A 396 17.30 10.36 20.47
CA GLU A 396 15.93 10.21 19.94
C GLU A 396 14.95 9.67 20.99
N MET A 397 15.37 8.66 21.77
CA MET A 397 14.54 8.12 22.84
C MET A 397 14.30 9.12 23.98
N ALA A 398 15.30 9.95 24.29
CA ALA A 398 15.17 11.00 25.29
C ALA A 398 14.17 12.08 24.85
N GLN A 399 14.19 12.45 23.56
CA GLN A 399 13.21 13.35 22.98
C GLN A 399 11.78 12.77 23.04
N LYS A 400 11.58 11.50 22.68
CA LYS A 400 10.26 10.82 22.76
C LYS A 400 9.66 10.78 24.18
N HIS A 401 10.48 10.62 25.22
CA HIS A 401 10.00 10.66 26.61
C HIS A 401 9.46 12.04 27.02
N ARG A 402 9.99 13.12 26.43
CA ARG A 402 9.51 14.49 26.65
C ARG A 402 8.10 14.71 26.10
N PHE A 403 7.76 14.06 24.98
CA PHE A 403 6.42 14.15 24.34
C PHE A 403 5.37 13.24 25.01
N LYS A 404 5.77 12.17 25.69
CA LYS A 404 4.85 11.20 26.33
C LYS A 404 4.08 11.77 27.54
N LYS A 405 4.49 12.92 28.08
CA LYS A 405 3.80 13.62 29.19
C LYS A 405 2.45 14.26 28.80
N ASN A 406 2.12 14.37 27.51
CA ASN A 406 0.87 14.98 27.02
C ASN A 406 -0.19 13.94 26.55
N ARG A 407 -0.28 12.79 27.23
CA ARG A 407 -0.99 11.59 26.72
C ARG A 407 -2.51 11.55 26.95
N GLU A 408 -3.08 12.41 27.79
CA GLU A 408 -4.53 12.40 28.07
C GLU A 408 -5.39 12.77 26.85
N PHE A 409 -4.80 13.34 25.80
CA PHE A 409 -5.49 13.72 24.57
C PHE A 409 -5.75 12.54 23.60
N LYS A 410 -5.08 11.38 23.77
CA LYS A 410 -5.12 10.24 22.82
C LYS A 410 -6.46 9.49 22.80
N ARG A 411 -7.17 9.42 23.93
CA ARG A 411 -8.36 8.55 24.10
C ARG A 411 -9.62 9.02 23.34
N ARG A 412 -9.68 10.28 22.90
CA ARG A 412 -10.79 10.81 22.09
C ARG A 412 -10.61 10.63 20.58
N ILE A 413 -9.41 10.24 20.13
CA ILE A 413 -9.06 10.16 18.70
C ILE A 413 -9.34 8.76 18.13
N GLU A 414 -9.15 7.71 18.93
CA GLU A 414 -9.37 6.31 18.53
C GLU A 414 -10.82 6.02 18.09
N GLU A 415 -11.82 6.66 18.71
CA GLU A 415 -13.24 6.50 18.32
C GLU A 415 -13.58 7.07 16.93
N ASN A 416 -12.76 7.97 16.39
CA ASN A 416 -13.00 8.60 15.07
C ASN A 416 -12.17 7.97 13.93
N GLU A 417 -11.18 7.13 14.23
CA GLU A 417 -10.30 6.50 13.22
C GLU A 417 -11.00 5.36 12.43
N GLU A 418 -12.10 4.78 12.94
CA GLU A 418 -12.91 3.81 12.19
C GLU A 418 -13.47 4.39 10.88
N ASN A 419 -13.67 5.72 10.82
CA ASN A 419 -14.21 6.40 9.64
C ASN A 419 -13.15 6.77 8.57
N GLU A 420 -11.85 6.78 8.89
CA GLU A 420 -10.77 7.08 7.93
C GLU A 420 -10.46 5.91 7.00
N ASN A 421 -10.79 4.67 7.39
CA ASN A 421 -10.39 3.45 6.68
C ASN A 421 -11.30 3.05 5.50
N ALA A 422 -12.26 3.91 5.12
CA ALA A 422 -13.22 3.60 4.06
C ALA A 422 -12.76 3.94 2.62
N ASP A 423 -11.49 4.30 2.38
CA ASP A 423 -11.01 4.58 1.01
C ASP A 423 -9.60 4.06 0.69
N ILE A 424 -9.42 2.75 0.82
CA ILE A 424 -8.40 2.02 0.08
C ILE A 424 -9.16 0.95 -0.72
N ARG A 425 -9.42 1.21 -1.99
CA ARG A 425 -10.28 0.39 -2.86
C ARG A 425 -9.85 -1.09 -2.89
N SER A 426 -10.50 -1.90 -2.06
CA SER A 426 -10.79 -3.31 -2.29
C SER A 426 -12.28 -3.51 -2.15
N PHE A 427 -13.04 -3.47 -3.25
CA PHE A 427 -14.39 -4.01 -3.25
C PHE A 427 -14.66 -4.81 -4.51
N THR A 428 -14.81 -6.11 -4.28
CA THR A 428 -15.38 -7.11 -5.17
C THR A 428 -16.88 -6.86 -5.28
N PHE A 429 -17.39 -6.64 -6.50
CA PHE A 429 -18.81 -6.43 -6.77
C PHE A 429 -19.64 -7.63 -6.28
N HIS A 430 -20.49 -7.43 -5.29
CA HIS A 430 -21.61 -8.33 -5.01
C HIS A 430 -22.86 -7.74 -5.65
N LYS A 431 -23.47 -8.50 -6.58
CA LYS A 431 -24.78 -8.20 -7.18
C LYS A 431 -25.82 -8.16 -6.07
N HIS A 432 -26.51 -7.03 -5.94
CA HIS A 432 -27.60 -6.85 -4.99
C HIS A 432 -28.88 -7.47 -5.59
N GLU A 433 -29.39 -8.54 -4.98
CA GLU A 433 -30.77 -8.96 -5.17
C GLU A 433 -31.72 -7.97 -4.47
N LEU A 434 -32.86 -7.72 -5.10
CA LEU A 434 -33.87 -6.74 -4.71
C LEU A 434 -34.75 -7.32 -3.59
N ASP A 435 -34.60 -6.81 -2.37
CA ASP A 435 -35.53 -7.12 -1.28
C ASP A 435 -36.70 -6.13 -1.24
N ARG A 436 -37.92 -6.69 -1.31
CA ARG A 436 -39.20 -5.97 -1.24
C ARG A 436 -39.48 -5.47 0.18
N PRO A 437 -40.06 -4.26 0.36
CA PRO A 437 -40.31 -3.70 1.69
C PRO A 437 -41.50 -4.39 2.40
N LYS A 438 -41.26 -4.80 3.65
CA LYS A 438 -42.26 -5.29 4.60
C LYS A 438 -43.14 -4.14 5.09
N ARG A 439 -44.47 -4.25 4.90
CA ARG A 439 -45.48 -3.35 5.48
C ARG A 439 -45.62 -3.59 6.99
N LYS A 440 -45.65 -2.51 7.77
CA LYS A 440 -46.04 -2.46 9.19
C LYS A 440 -47.54 -2.19 9.25
N ASP A 441 -48.32 -3.14 9.75
CA ASP A 441 -49.74 -2.95 10.02
C ASP A 441 -49.95 -2.32 11.41
N TRP A 442 -50.74 -1.25 11.41
CA TRP A 442 -51.27 -0.54 12.57
C TRP A 442 -52.54 -1.26 13.05
N ASN A 443 -52.60 -1.60 14.33
CA ASN A 443 -53.77 -2.23 14.94
C ASN A 443 -54.51 -1.19 15.77
N ASP A 444 -55.77 -0.89 15.42
CA ASP A 444 -56.72 -0.29 16.36
C ASP A 444 -58.15 -0.82 16.13
N SER A 445 -58.74 -1.23 17.25
CA SER A 445 -60.18 -1.28 17.56
C SER A 445 -61.05 -2.30 16.81
N ARG A 446 -61.49 -3.35 17.52
CA ARG A 446 -62.82 -3.39 18.19
C ARG A 446 -63.15 -4.78 18.76
N LYS A 447 -63.90 -4.69 19.86
CA LYS A 447 -64.47 -5.71 20.74
C LYS A 447 -65.47 -6.67 20.07
N ARG A 448 -65.52 -7.88 20.65
CA ARG A 448 -66.68 -8.76 20.91
C ARG A 448 -67.35 -9.42 19.69
N GLU A 449 -67.37 -10.75 19.67
CA GLU A 449 -68.54 -11.56 20.10
C GLU A 449 -68.19 -13.05 20.14
N TRP A 450 -68.75 -13.72 21.16
CA TRP A 450 -68.75 -15.16 21.33
C TRP A 450 -69.89 -15.75 20.51
N ASN A 451 -69.70 -16.86 19.78
CA ASN A 451 -70.48 -18.08 20.04
C ASN A 451 -70.15 -19.30 19.13
N THR A 452 -70.15 -20.44 19.81
CA THR A 452 -70.55 -21.82 19.41
C THR A 452 -70.02 -22.50 18.15
N ARG A 453 -69.30 -23.61 18.43
CA ARG A 453 -69.58 -25.01 18.02
C ARG A 453 -70.22 -25.22 16.64
N ASP A 454 -69.55 -26.03 15.82
CA ASP A 454 -70.14 -27.32 15.41
C ASP A 454 -69.10 -28.33 14.93
N HIS A 455 -69.51 -29.59 15.07
CA HIS A 455 -68.78 -30.84 15.02
C HIS A 455 -68.62 -31.38 13.57
N ASP A 456 -67.84 -32.47 13.47
CA ASP A 456 -67.82 -33.48 12.39
C ASP A 456 -66.92 -33.23 11.17
N SER A 457 -66.17 -34.20 10.64
CA SER A 457 -65.86 -35.59 11.01
C SER A 457 -64.87 -36.13 9.94
N LYS A 458 -63.97 -37.05 10.34
CA LYS A 458 -63.33 -38.11 9.50
C LYS A 458 -62.32 -37.67 8.42
N ASP A 459 -61.25 -38.40 8.09
CA ASP A 459 -60.74 -39.72 8.50
C ASP A 459 -59.25 -39.83 8.05
N LYS A 460 -58.46 -40.51 8.90
CA LYS A 460 -57.41 -41.50 8.59
C LYS A 460 -56.02 -41.11 8.04
N GLU A 461 -55.15 -41.10 9.04
CA GLU A 461 -53.74 -41.45 9.21
C GLU A 461 -53.24 -42.79 8.58
N TRP A 462 -51.88 -42.94 8.59
CA TRP A 462 -50.98 -44.09 8.35
C TRP A 462 -50.35 -44.20 6.95
N THR A 463 -49.11 -43.76 6.69
CA THR A 463 -47.76 -44.20 7.13
C THR A 463 -47.34 -45.61 6.73
N ARG A 464 -46.03 -45.68 6.36
CA ARG A 464 -45.10 -46.82 6.22
C ARG A 464 -44.87 -47.30 4.78
N ASP A 465 -43.67 -47.68 4.35
CA ASP A 465 -42.29 -47.53 4.83
C ASP A 465 -41.42 -48.09 3.67
N ARG A 466 -40.15 -47.67 3.61
CA ARG A 466 -38.97 -48.46 3.20
C ARG A 466 -38.77 -48.97 1.74
N THR A 467 -37.86 -48.24 1.08
CA THR A 467 -36.52 -48.66 0.59
C THR A 467 -36.28 -49.95 -0.22
N TRP A 468 -35.58 -49.70 -1.36
CA TRP A 468 -34.41 -50.40 -1.93
C TRP A 468 -34.59 -51.63 -2.84
N ASN A 469 -34.17 -51.47 -4.11
CA ASN A 469 -33.20 -52.27 -4.89
C ASN A 469 -33.24 -51.79 -6.37
N HIS A 470 -32.19 -51.26 -7.01
CA HIS A 470 -30.93 -51.81 -7.56
C HIS A 470 -31.05 -52.62 -8.89
N PHE A 471 -30.37 -52.08 -9.92
CA PHE A 471 -29.70 -52.68 -11.09
C PHE A 471 -30.43 -53.26 -12.32
N GLY A 472 -29.82 -52.98 -13.49
CA GLY A 472 -30.00 -53.61 -14.82
C GLY A 472 -30.34 -52.56 -15.89
N ARG A 473 -29.41 -51.91 -16.61
CA ARG A 473 -28.38 -52.31 -17.60
C ARG A 473 -28.95 -52.84 -18.93
N ASN A 474 -28.56 -52.13 -20.01
CA ASN A 474 -28.51 -52.51 -21.44
C ASN A 474 -29.87 -52.78 -22.12
N GLU A 475 -30.09 -52.57 -23.41
CA GLU A 475 -29.32 -52.15 -24.59
C GLU A 475 -30.42 -51.93 -25.65
N ASP A 476 -30.31 -50.92 -26.52
CA ASP A 476 -30.85 -51.02 -27.87
C ASP A 476 -30.17 -49.95 -28.74
N ARG A 477 -29.22 -50.42 -29.54
CA ARG A 477 -28.80 -49.76 -30.78
C ARG A 477 -29.55 -50.48 -31.89
N ASP A 478 -30.20 -49.73 -32.77
CA ASP A 478 -30.01 -50.05 -34.18
C ASP A 478 -30.14 -48.83 -35.10
N ALA A 479 -29.26 -48.83 -36.08
CA ALA A 479 -28.84 -47.70 -36.89
C ALA A 479 -29.55 -47.67 -38.24
N ARG A 480 -29.66 -46.47 -38.85
CA ARG A 480 -29.57 -46.29 -40.32
C ARG A 480 -28.95 -44.93 -40.67
N ARG A 481 -27.82 -45.00 -41.39
CA ARG A 481 -26.93 -43.94 -41.90
C ARG A 481 -27.49 -43.19 -43.13
N LYS A 482 -26.98 -41.95 -43.32
CA LYS A 482 -26.44 -41.32 -44.57
C LYS A 482 -25.96 -39.90 -44.16
N ASP A 483 -24.71 -39.65 -43.81
CA ASP A 483 -23.45 -39.62 -44.58
C ASP A 483 -23.38 -38.51 -45.65
N TYR A 484 -22.62 -37.43 -45.36
CA TYR A 484 -21.89 -36.62 -46.33
C TYR A 484 -20.60 -36.10 -45.70
N GLY A 485 -19.49 -36.42 -46.38
CA GLY A 485 -18.11 -36.37 -45.90
C GLY A 485 -17.56 -34.98 -45.59
N THR A 486 -16.65 -34.98 -44.61
CA THR A 486 -15.68 -33.92 -44.35
C THR A 486 -14.41 -34.24 -45.13
N ARG A 487 -14.00 -33.34 -46.04
CA ARG A 487 -12.65 -33.30 -46.61
C ARG A 487 -11.92 -32.06 -46.09
N SER A 488 -10.76 -32.34 -45.53
CA SER A 488 -9.65 -31.46 -45.20
C SER A 488 -9.17 -30.61 -46.38
N ARG A 489 -8.73 -29.36 -46.10
CA ARG A 489 -7.54 -28.77 -46.74
C ARG A 489 -7.05 -27.49 -46.06
N GLU A 490 -5.74 -27.51 -45.80
CA GLU A 490 -4.69 -26.48 -45.88
C GLU A 490 -5.06 -24.99 -45.93
N GLY A 491 -4.26 -24.21 -45.18
CA GLY A 491 -4.43 -22.77 -44.99
C GLY A 491 -3.94 -21.87 -46.12
N TYR A 492 -4.33 -20.61 -45.99
CA TYR A 492 -3.70 -19.38 -46.47
C TYR A 492 -4.21 -18.30 -45.49
N GLY A 493 -3.37 -17.50 -44.85
CA GLY A 493 -2.75 -16.36 -45.50
C GLY A 493 -3.54 -15.08 -45.22
N ASN A 494 -3.12 -14.36 -44.19
CA ASN A 494 -3.03 -12.90 -44.09
C ASN A 494 -4.24 -12.02 -44.51
N ARG A 495 -4.83 -11.28 -43.56
CA ARG A 495 -5.33 -9.91 -43.77
C ARG A 495 -5.46 -9.17 -42.44
N GLY A 496 -4.59 -8.17 -42.29
CA GLY A 496 -4.39 -7.39 -41.09
C GLY A 496 -5.57 -6.48 -40.74
N TYR A 497 -5.81 -6.36 -39.43
CA TYR A 497 -6.51 -5.23 -38.85
C TYR A 497 -5.47 -4.22 -38.37
N ASP A 498 -5.51 -3.08 -39.04
CA ASP A 498 -4.64 -1.92 -38.86
C ASP A 498 -4.86 -1.30 -37.47
N ARG A 499 -4.09 -1.75 -36.47
CA ARG A 499 -3.95 -1.05 -35.19
C ARG A 499 -2.85 -0.01 -35.37
N ARG A 500 -3.23 1.24 -35.60
CA ARG A 500 -2.35 2.39 -35.40
C ARG A 500 -1.99 2.48 -33.91
N ARG A 501 -0.91 1.80 -33.53
CA ARG A 501 -0.13 2.14 -32.34
C ARG A 501 0.51 3.50 -32.63
N TYR A 502 0.20 4.48 -31.80
CA TYR A 502 1.09 5.61 -31.63
C TYR A 502 2.37 5.09 -30.98
N ASP A 503 3.45 5.01 -31.75
CA ASP A 503 4.79 4.76 -31.24
C ASP A 503 5.20 5.94 -30.36
N LYS A 504 5.20 5.71 -29.04
CA LYS A 504 5.96 6.48 -28.06
C LYS A 504 7.22 5.66 -27.71
N GLN A 505 8.20 5.71 -28.60
CA GLN A 505 9.63 5.43 -28.37
C GLN A 505 10.34 6.75 -28.79
N ASP A 506 11.36 7.30 -28.15
CA ASP A 506 12.37 6.76 -27.24
C ASP A 506 12.93 7.87 -26.33
N LYS A 507 13.20 7.49 -25.08
CA LYS A 507 14.19 8.03 -24.11
C LYS A 507 13.97 7.41 -22.73
N ARG A 508 12.72 7.30 -22.27
CA ARG A 508 12.36 6.49 -21.09
C ARG A 508 12.62 4.99 -21.26
N GLY A 509 12.66 4.55 -22.52
CA GLY A 509 12.92 3.15 -22.89
C GLY A 509 14.26 2.65 -22.35
N ASN A 510 15.35 3.41 -22.49
CA ASN A 510 16.70 2.93 -22.16
C ASN A 510 16.92 2.68 -20.65
N TYR A 511 16.42 3.54 -19.78
CA TYR A 511 16.61 3.37 -18.34
C TYR A 511 15.66 2.33 -17.73
N ALA A 512 14.39 2.30 -18.15
CA ALA A 512 13.48 1.20 -17.83
C ALA A 512 14.01 -0.14 -18.36
N SER A 513 14.61 -0.12 -19.57
CA SER A 513 15.28 -1.24 -20.21
C SER A 513 16.50 -1.70 -19.45
N LYS A 514 17.29 -0.82 -18.80
CA LYS A 514 18.42 -1.24 -17.93
C LYS A 514 17.95 -2.25 -16.86
N TYR A 515 16.71 -2.11 -16.39
CA TYR A 515 16.08 -2.96 -15.38
C TYR A 515 15.10 -4.02 -15.95
N LYS A 516 14.72 -3.90 -17.23
CA LYS A 516 13.83 -4.84 -17.95
C LYS A 516 14.52 -5.73 -19.00
N ASN A 517 15.67 -5.36 -19.54
CA ASN A 517 16.33 -6.08 -20.63
C ASN A 517 17.46 -7.02 -20.14
N ARG A 518 17.63 -7.17 -18.82
CA ARG A 518 18.36 -8.30 -18.24
C ARG A 518 17.50 -9.59 -18.19
N TYR A 519 16.52 -9.72 -19.11
CA TYR A 519 15.54 -10.82 -19.12
C TYR A 519 15.51 -11.64 -20.41
N ASP A 520 16.13 -11.20 -21.50
CA ASP A 520 16.06 -11.95 -22.77
C ASP A 520 17.36 -12.71 -23.10
N ASP A 521 18.48 -12.45 -22.41
CA ASP A 521 19.78 -13.09 -22.70
C ASP A 521 20.09 -14.37 -21.88
N GLU A 522 19.16 -14.86 -21.05
CA GLU A 522 19.33 -16.11 -20.28
C GLU A 522 18.22 -17.14 -20.55
N ALA A 523 17.65 -17.12 -21.76
CA ALA A 523 16.78 -18.16 -22.27
C ALA A 523 17.22 -18.64 -23.66
N GLU A 524 18.48 -19.05 -23.78
CA GLU A 524 18.96 -20.01 -24.80
C GLU A 524 19.80 -21.12 -24.14
#